data_AF-A0A6N2V1R8-F1
#
_entry.id   AF-A0A6N2V1R8-F1
#
_cell.length_a   1.000
_cell.length_b   1.000
_cell.length_c   1.000
_cell.angle_alpha   90.00
_cell.angle_beta   90.00
_cell.angle_gamma   90.00
#
_symmetry.space_group_name_H-M   'P 1'
#
loop_
_entity.id
_entity.type
_entity.pdbx_description
1 polymer ?
#
loop_
_entity_poly.entity_id
_entity_poly.type
_entity_poly.pdbx_seq_one_letter_code
_entity_poly.pdbx_strand_id
1 'polypeptide(L)'
;MNRQRILWVDYAKGIAILLVFLMHSAFPESTTAYISSFCMMLFFFLSGFVFSIRRFSSFWPFLWNKIRTLVVPGLVLSVLLFLIQVPFQKNAHSLGWYVKYFIGYCVNLRGKEGFGQIPWFLTCLFIIELGGFFWFNVRSVLRI
;
A
#
# COMPACT_ATOMS: atom_id res chain seq x y z
N MET A 1 -0.56 5.27 -28.10
CA MET A 1 -0.66 6.65 -27.59
C MET A 1 0.29 6.80 -26.42
N ASN A 2 1.32 7.65 -26.53
CA ASN A 2 2.24 7.94 -25.43
C ASN A 2 1.46 8.61 -24.30
N ARG A 3 1.25 7.86 -23.22
CA ARG A 3 0.56 8.36 -22.03
C ARG A 3 1.53 9.27 -21.29
N GLN A 4 1.30 10.57 -21.34
CA GLN A 4 2.12 11.51 -20.57
C GLN A 4 1.95 11.22 -19.08
N ARG A 5 3.08 10.94 -18.42
CA ARG A 5 3.17 10.78 -16.97
C ARG A 5 2.91 12.14 -16.33
N ILE A 6 2.01 12.18 -15.35
CA ILE A 6 1.65 13.42 -14.66
C ILE A 6 2.66 13.64 -13.52
N LEU A 7 3.77 14.31 -13.82
CA LEU A 7 4.92 14.46 -12.91
C LEU A 7 4.55 15.04 -11.55
N TRP A 8 3.65 16.03 -11.50
CA TRP A 8 3.24 16.63 -10.22
C TRP A 8 2.56 15.63 -9.28
N VAL A 9 1.84 14.64 -9.83
CA VAL A 9 1.21 13.57 -9.03
C VAL A 9 2.28 12.68 -8.41
N ASP A 10 3.33 12.36 -9.17
CA ASP A 10 4.45 11.56 -8.67
C ASP A 10 5.19 12.29 -7.55
N TYR A 11 5.47 13.59 -7.72
CA TYR A 11 6.10 14.40 -6.68
C TYR A 11 5.22 14.50 -5.42
N ALA A 12 3.92 14.74 -5.57
CA ALA A 12 3.00 14.81 -4.43
C ALA A 12 2.94 13.49 -3.65
N LYS A 13 2.88 12.35 -4.34
CA LYS A 13 2.93 11.03 -3.70
C LYS A 13 4.27 10.77 -3.02
N GLY A 14 5.38 11.18 -3.63
CA GLY A 14 6.71 11.08 -3.03
C GLY A 14 6.82 11.89 -1.72
N ILE A 15 6.38 13.14 -1.74
CA ILE A 15 6.34 14.01 -0.54
C ILE A 15 5.46 13.40 0.54
N ALA A 16 4.29 12.85 0.19
CA ALA A 16 3.42 12.19 1.15
C ALA A 16 4.08 10.99 1.84
N ILE A 17 4.82 10.16 1.08
CA ILE A 17 5.57 9.02 1.64
C ILE A 17 6.68 9.51 2.59
N LEU A 18 7.43 10.55 2.20
CA LEU A 18 8.49 11.11 3.05
C LEU A 18 7.93 11.69 4.35
N LEU A 19 6.81 12.42 4.29
CA LEU A 19 6.13 12.96 5.46
C LEU A 19 5.66 11.85 6.40
N VAL A 20 5.21 10.71 5.87
CA VAL A 20 4.82 9.54 6.67
C VAL A 20 6.02 8.96 7.42
N PHE A 21 7.18 8.82 6.77
CA PHE A 21 8.39 8.35 7.45
C PHE A 21 8.89 9.32 8.52
N LEU A 22 8.83 10.62 8.24
CA LEU A 22 9.23 11.66 9.20
C LEU A 22 8.30 11.65 10.42
N MET A 23 7.00 11.51 10.19
CA MET A 23 5.96 11.34 11.21
C MET A 23 6.23 10.13 12.11
N HIS A 24 6.62 8.99 11.55
CA HIS A 24 6.99 7.81 12.34
C HIS A 24 8.29 7.94 13.15
N SER A 25 9.14 8.92 12.84
CA SER A 25 10.48 9.04 13.45
C SER A 25 10.57 10.12 14.54
N ALA A 26 9.88 11.26 14.36
CA ALA A 26 10.23 12.48 15.09
C ALA A 26 9.06 13.27 15.69
N PHE A 27 7.80 12.92 15.39
CA PHE A 27 6.65 13.75 15.77
C PHE A 27 5.84 13.20 16.97
N PRO A 28 5.29 14.10 17.82
CA PRO A 28 4.33 13.74 18.86
C PRO A 28 3.05 13.09 18.28
N GLU A 29 2.40 12.21 19.03
CA GLU A 29 1.22 11.46 18.57
C GLU A 29 0.09 12.33 18.00
N SER A 30 -0.16 13.50 18.60
CA SER A 30 -1.19 14.44 18.13
C SER A 30 -0.90 14.93 16.71
N THR A 31 0.32 15.40 16.44
CA THR A 31 0.77 15.84 15.11
C THR A 31 0.80 14.68 14.12
N THR A 32 1.19 13.50 14.59
CA THR A 32 1.21 12.26 13.82
C THR A 32 -0.18 11.87 13.29
N ALA A 33 -1.24 12.02 14.10
CA ALA A 33 -2.61 11.74 13.66
C ALA A 33 -3.07 12.67 12.52
N TYR A 34 -2.76 13.96 12.61
CA TYR A 34 -3.12 14.93 11.56
C TYR A 34 -2.34 14.72 10.26
N ILE A 35 -1.01 14.55 10.35
CA ILE A 35 -0.17 14.34 9.16
C ILE A 35 -0.55 13.01 8.49
N SER A 36 -0.72 11.93 9.27
CA SER A 36 -1.08 10.63 8.71
C SER A 36 -2.45 10.66 8.04
N SER A 37 -3.48 11.26 8.63
CA SER A 37 -4.81 11.34 8.01
C SER A 37 -4.80 12.14 6.71
N PHE A 38 -4.13 13.29 6.69
CA PHE A 38 -4.01 14.11 5.48
C PHE A 38 -3.20 13.42 4.38
N CYS A 39 -2.00 12.92 4.69
CA CYS A 39 -1.13 12.27 3.70
C CYS A 39 -1.76 11.00 3.13
N MET A 40 -2.45 10.20 3.96
CA MET A 40 -3.15 9.01 3.48
C MET A 40 -4.34 9.39 2.59
N MET A 41 -5.16 10.37 2.99
CA MET A 41 -6.27 10.86 2.16
C MET A 41 -5.78 11.37 0.80
N LEU A 42 -4.71 12.16 0.79
CA LEU A 42 -4.07 12.65 -0.44
C LEU A 42 -3.58 11.50 -1.32
N PHE A 43 -2.97 10.47 -0.73
CA PHE A 43 -2.47 9.32 -1.47
C PHE A 43 -3.61 8.52 -2.14
N PHE A 44 -4.74 8.33 -1.44
CA PHE A 44 -5.93 7.70 -1.99
C PHE A 44 -6.54 8.55 -3.12
N PHE A 45 -6.71 9.85 -2.88
CA PHE A 45 -7.27 10.78 -3.87
C PHE A 45 -6.45 10.80 -5.16
N LEU A 46 -5.12 10.98 -5.07
CA LEU A 46 -4.24 11.02 -6.22
C LEU A 46 -4.17 9.67 -6.96
N SER A 47 -4.31 8.56 -6.24
CA SER A 47 -4.39 7.23 -6.86
C SER A 47 -5.68 7.03 -7.64
N GLY A 48 -6.82 7.50 -7.10
CA GLY A 48 -8.08 7.57 -7.82
C GLY A 48 -8.04 8.50 -9.04
N PHE A 49 -7.41 9.68 -8.91
CA PHE A 49 -7.29 10.65 -9.99
C PHE A 49 -6.58 10.09 -11.24
N VAL A 50 -5.54 9.29 -11.05
CA VAL A 50 -4.79 8.67 -12.16
C VAL A 50 -5.29 7.27 -12.53
N PHE A 51 -6.32 6.78 -11.84
CA PHE A 51 -6.87 5.44 -12.05
C PHE A 51 -7.46 5.32 -13.45
N SER A 52 -7.12 4.22 -14.13
CA SER A 52 -7.63 3.95 -15.47
C SER A 52 -7.56 2.47 -15.79
N ILE A 53 -8.72 1.92 -16.17
CA ILE A 53 -8.90 0.52 -16.56
C ILE A 53 -8.80 0.34 -18.08
N ARG A 54 -9.07 1.39 -18.87
CA ARG A 54 -9.12 1.35 -20.35
C ARG A 54 -7.85 0.80 -21.00
N ARG A 55 -6.72 0.82 -20.28
CA ARG A 55 -5.42 0.32 -20.74
C ARG A 55 -5.24 -1.20 -20.61
N PHE A 56 -6.18 -1.90 -19.98
CA PHE A 56 -6.10 -3.34 -19.76
C PHE A 56 -7.20 -4.04 -20.57
N SER A 57 -6.82 -5.07 -21.32
CA SER A 57 -7.73 -5.86 -22.15
C SER A 57 -8.59 -6.83 -21.35
N SER A 58 -8.14 -7.23 -20.15
CA SER A 58 -8.84 -8.19 -19.28
C SER A 58 -8.44 -8.00 -17.81
N PHE A 59 -9.12 -8.75 -16.92
CA PHE A 59 -8.88 -8.70 -15.48
C PHE A 59 -7.47 -9.16 -15.10
N TRP A 60 -6.95 -10.23 -15.72
CA TRP A 60 -5.65 -10.81 -15.33
C TRP A 60 -4.47 -9.84 -15.53
N PRO A 61 -4.30 -9.17 -16.68
CA PRO A 61 -3.28 -8.12 -16.86
C PRO A 61 -3.44 -6.95 -15.89
N PHE A 62 -4.68 -6.56 -15.57
CA PHE A 62 -4.96 -5.53 -14.58
C PHE A 62 -4.47 -5.96 -13.18
N LEU A 63 -4.90 -7.14 -12.73
CA LEU A 63 -4.55 -7.70 -11.43
C LEU A 63 -3.03 -7.86 -11.28
N TRP A 64 -2.37 -8.43 -12.28
CA TRP A 64 -0.92 -8.61 -12.27
C TRP A 64 -0.17 -7.26 -12.20
N ASN A 65 -0.63 -6.26 -12.95
CA ASN A 65 -0.06 -4.92 -12.86
C ASN A 65 -0.23 -4.32 -11.45
N LYS A 66 -1.39 -4.52 -10.80
CA LYS A 66 -1.61 -4.02 -9.43
C LYS A 66 -0.78 -4.76 -8.39
N ILE A 67 -0.63 -6.07 -8.52
CA ILE A 67 0.28 -6.86 -7.67
C ILE A 67 1.72 -6.33 -7.82
N ARG A 68 2.22 -6.18 -9.05
CA ARG A 68 3.59 -5.71 -9.31
C ARG A 68 3.85 -4.27 -8.83
N THR A 69 2.84 -3.40 -8.85
CA THR A 69 3.01 -1.97 -8.52
C THR A 69 2.65 -1.61 -7.09
N LEU A 70 1.83 -2.41 -6.39
CA LEU A 70 1.39 -2.13 -5.03
C LEU A 70 1.86 -3.19 -4.04
N VAL A 71 1.59 -4.47 -4.33
CA VAL A 71 1.85 -5.58 -3.40
C VAL A 71 3.34 -5.89 -3.33
N VAL A 72 4.02 -6.02 -4.48
CA VAL A 72 5.46 -6.35 -4.52
C VAL A 72 6.31 -5.27 -3.82
N PRO A 73 6.17 -3.96 -4.11
CA PRO A 73 6.95 -2.94 -3.40
C PRO A 73 6.65 -2.91 -1.90
N GLY A 74 5.38 -3.11 -1.50
CA GLY A 74 4.98 -3.18 -0.10
C GLY A 74 5.63 -4.37 0.63
N LEU A 75 5.59 -5.56 0.03
CA LEU A 75 6.24 -6.76 0.56
C LEU A 75 7.76 -6.58 0.67
N VAL A 76 8.41 -6.03 -0.36
CA VAL A 76 9.85 -5.79 -0.35
C VAL A 76 10.22 -4.86 0.80
N LEU A 77 9.49 -3.76 0.99
CA LEU A 77 9.73 -2.84 2.10
C LEU A 77 9.57 -3.55 3.46
N SER A 78 8.51 -4.32 3.64
CA SER A 78 8.25 -5.03 4.90
C SER A 78 9.27 -6.11 5.21
N VAL A 79 9.67 -6.90 4.21
CA VAL A 79 10.73 -7.92 4.36
C VAL A 79 12.06 -7.27 4.67
N LEU A 80 12.40 -6.16 4.01
CA LEU A 80 13.62 -5.42 4.28
C LEU A 80 13.64 -4.88 5.71
N LEU A 81 12.53 -4.28 6.19
CA LEU A 81 12.42 -3.83 7.57
C LEU A 81 12.53 -4.99 8.57
N PHE A 82 11.92 -6.14 8.27
CA PHE A 82 12.06 -7.33 9.09
C PHE A 82 13.51 -7.82 9.19
N LEU A 83 14.22 -7.91 8.06
CA LEU A 83 15.62 -8.33 8.03
C LEU A 83 16.53 -7.36 8.79
N ILE A 84 16.20 -6.06 8.78
CA ILE A 84 16.92 -5.07 9.58
C ILE A 84 16.61 -5.23 11.06
N GLN A 85 15.35 -5.44 11.45
CA GLN A 85 14.93 -5.44 12.85
C GLN A 85 15.29 -6.71 13.61
N VAL A 86 15.23 -7.88 12.98
CA VAL A 86 15.46 -9.19 13.64
C VAL A 86 16.83 -9.27 14.34
N PRO A 87 17.96 -8.86 13.72
CA PRO A 87 19.28 -8.89 14.38
C PRO A 87 19.38 -8.01 15.64
N PHE A 88 18.59 -6.94 15.75
CA PHE A 88 18.59 -6.07 16.93
C PHE A 88 17.68 -6.57 18.05
N GLN A 89 16.88 -7.61 17.81
CA GLN A 89 16.04 -8.22 18.83
C GLN A 89 16.89 -9.16 19.68
N LYS A 90 16.97 -8.90 20.99
CA LYS A 90 17.75 -9.69 21.94
C LYS A 90 17.08 -11.02 22.35
N ASN A 91 15.91 -11.32 21.80
CA ASN A 91 15.09 -12.47 22.18
C ASN A 91 15.33 -13.65 21.25
N ALA A 92 15.41 -14.86 21.80
CA ALA A 92 15.37 -16.07 20.99
C ALA A 92 13.95 -16.27 20.44
N HIS A 93 13.79 -16.22 19.11
CA HIS A 93 12.51 -16.42 18.45
C HIS A 93 12.28 -17.91 18.16
N SER A 94 11.12 -18.44 18.57
CA SER A 94 10.69 -19.79 18.22
C SER A 94 10.17 -19.87 16.78
N LEU A 95 10.14 -21.07 16.19
CA LEU A 95 9.55 -21.30 14.86
C LEU A 95 8.10 -20.76 14.76
N GLY A 96 7.32 -20.90 15.84
CA GLY A 96 5.95 -20.41 15.89
C GLY A 96 5.84 -18.88 15.78
N TRP A 97 6.85 -18.14 16.25
CA TRP A 97 6.91 -16.69 16.09
C TRP A 97 7.06 -16.30 14.62
N TYR A 98 7.95 -16.95 13.88
CA TYR A 98 8.14 -16.70 12.44
C TYR A 98 6.88 -17.02 11.62
N VAL A 99 6.19 -18.13 11.94
CA VAL A 99 4.92 -18.49 11.29
C VAL A 99 3.86 -17.42 11.56
N LYS A 100 3.71 -16.99 12.81
CA LYS A 100 2.78 -15.90 13.18
C LYS A 100 3.13 -14.60 12.48
N TYR A 101 4.42 -14.29 12.37
CA TYR A 101 4.91 -13.10 11.69
C TYR A 101 4.57 -13.13 10.19
N PHE A 102 4.75 -14.27 9.53
CA PHE A 102 4.42 -14.45 8.10
C PHE A 102 2.91 -14.43 7.83
N ILE A 103 2.10 -15.06 8.70
CA ILE A 103 0.63 -14.95 8.64
C ILE A 103 0.21 -13.48 8.74
N GLY A 104 0.95 -12.66 9.48
CA GLY A 104 0.77 -11.22 9.54
C GLY A 104 0.72 -10.55 8.18
N TYR A 105 1.59 -10.93 7.24
CA TYR A 105 1.59 -10.35 5.90
C TYR A 105 0.34 -10.68 5.09
N CYS A 106 -0.25 -11.86 5.32
CA CYS A 106 -1.47 -12.28 4.64
C CYS A 106 -2.72 -11.56 5.17
N VAL A 107 -2.84 -11.45 6.50
CA VAL A 107 -4.02 -10.82 7.13
C VAL A 107 -3.91 -9.29 7.16
N ASN A 108 -2.67 -8.80 7.23
CA ASN A 108 -2.28 -7.39 7.30
C ASN A 108 -3.09 -6.55 8.30
N LEU A 109 -3.20 -7.03 9.54
CA LEU A 109 -3.89 -6.33 10.63
C LEU A 109 -3.00 -5.22 11.20
N ARG A 110 -3.49 -3.97 11.10
CA ARG A 110 -2.86 -2.82 11.73
C ARG A 110 -2.85 -2.96 13.25
N GLY A 111 -1.72 -2.65 13.88
CA GLY A 111 -1.62 -2.45 15.33
C GLY A 111 -1.48 -3.71 16.19
N LYS A 112 -1.30 -4.89 15.59
CA LYS A 112 -0.91 -6.08 16.36
C LYS A 112 0.60 -6.24 16.36
N GLU A 113 1.20 -6.16 17.55
CA GLU A 113 2.62 -6.41 17.77
C GLU A 113 2.97 -7.87 17.44
N GLY A 114 4.14 -8.07 16.81
CA GLY A 114 4.65 -9.39 16.43
C GLY A 114 4.04 -10.00 15.16
N PHE A 115 3.26 -9.23 14.39
CA PHE A 115 2.83 -9.61 13.04
C PHE A 115 3.60 -8.80 12.00
N GLY A 116 4.01 -9.43 10.91
CA GLY A 116 4.51 -8.71 9.74
C GLY A 116 3.40 -7.82 9.18
N GLN A 117 3.68 -6.54 8.97
CA GLN A 117 2.70 -5.60 8.42
C GLN A 117 3.21 -5.05 7.09
N ILE A 118 2.40 -5.17 6.05
CA ILE A 118 2.58 -4.43 4.80
C ILE A 118 1.99 -3.04 5.04
N PRO A 119 2.60 -1.94 4.55
CA PRO A 119 2.01 -0.62 4.70
C PRO A 119 0.52 -0.65 4.35
N TRP A 120 -0.32 -0.48 5.37
CA TRP A 120 -1.75 -0.83 5.31
C TRP A 120 -2.48 -0.11 4.17
N PHE A 121 -2.07 1.12 3.86
CA PHE A 121 -2.63 1.93 2.80
C PHE A 121 -2.43 1.31 1.40
N LEU A 122 -1.35 0.54 1.17
CA LEU A 122 -1.11 -0.15 -0.09
C LEU A 122 -2.11 -1.30 -0.29
N THR A 123 -2.41 -2.05 0.77
CA THR A 123 -3.43 -3.11 0.72
C THR A 123 -4.82 -2.51 0.52
N CYS A 124 -5.15 -1.41 1.22
CA CYS A 124 -6.41 -0.70 0.99
C CYS A 124 -6.54 -0.21 -0.47
N LEU A 125 -5.48 0.37 -1.03
CA LEU A 125 -5.47 0.80 -2.43
C LEU A 125 -5.67 -0.37 -3.39
N PHE A 126 -5.00 -1.49 -3.15
CA PHE A 126 -5.15 -2.69 -3.97
C PHE A 126 -6.62 -3.16 -3.99
N ILE A 127 -7.27 -3.21 -2.83
CA ILE A 127 -8.69 -3.61 -2.71
C ILE A 127 -9.60 -2.59 -3.43
N ILE A 128 -9.39 -1.29 -3.21
CA ILE A 128 -10.23 -0.24 -3.83
C ILE A 128 -10.09 -0.26 -5.35
N GLU A 129 -8.89 -0.44 -5.88
CA GLU A 129 -8.66 -0.50 -7.33
C GLU A 129 -9.28 -1.76 -7.96
N LEU A 130 -9.26 -2.90 -7.25
CA LEU A 130 -9.99 -4.10 -7.66
C LEU A 130 -11.50 -3.86 -7.66
N GLY A 131 -12.04 -3.28 -6.59
CA GLY A 131 -13.46 -2.91 -6.51
C GLY A 131 -13.85 -1.95 -7.65
N GLY A 132 -13.01 -0.96 -7.94
CA GLY A 132 -13.17 -0.06 -9.07
C GLY A 132 -13.22 -0.81 -10.40
N PHE A 133 -12.32 -1.77 -10.63
CA PHE A 133 -12.35 -2.60 -11.83
C PHE A 133 -13.71 -3.30 -12.03
N PHE A 134 -14.24 -3.96 -11.00
CA PHE A 134 -15.54 -4.62 -11.10
C PHE A 134 -16.68 -3.62 -11.33
N TRP A 135 -16.68 -2.50 -10.60
CA TRP A 135 -17.70 -1.45 -10.75
C TRP A 135 -17.78 -0.90 -12.18
N PHE A 136 -16.65 -0.57 -12.79
CA PHE A 136 -16.62 -0.05 -14.16
C PHE A 136 -17.00 -1.10 -15.21
N ASN A 137 -16.63 -2.37 -15.01
CA ASN A 137 -17.07 -3.44 -15.92
C ASN A 137 -18.58 -3.71 -15.83
N VAL A 138 -19.16 -3.66 -14.63
CA VAL A 138 -20.61 -3.78 -14.45
C VAL A 138 -21.34 -2.63 -15.17
N ARG A 139 -20.86 -1.38 -15.06
CA ARG A 139 -21.44 -0.25 -15.81
C ARG A 139 -21.31 -0.39 -17.33
N SER A 140 -20.17 -0.87 -17.83
CA SER A 140 -20.01 -1.08 -19.27
C SER A 140 -20.92 -2.16 -19.83
N VAL A 141 -21.22 -3.20 -19.03
CA VAL A 141 -22.20 -4.25 -19.39
C VAL A 141 -23.62 -3.72 -19.35
N LEU A 142 -23.95 -2.87 -18.36
CA LEU A 142 -25.29 -2.31 -18.18
C LEU A 142 -25.60 -1.10 -19.09
N ARG A 143 -24.63 -0.56 -19.83
CA ARG A 143 -24.75 0.68 -20.65
C ARG A 143 -25.54 1.79 -19.96
N ILE A 144 -25.19 2.09 -18.71
CA ILE A 144 -25.62 3.30 -17.97
C ILE A 144 -24.44 4.25 -17.88
#